data_AF-A0AAD6CPP7-F1
#
_entry.id   AF-A0AAD6CPP7-F1
#
_cell.length_a   1.000
_cell.length_b   1.000
_cell.length_c   1.000
_cell.angle_alpha   90.00
_cell.angle_beta   90.00
_cell.angle_gamma   90.00
#
_symmetry.space_group_name_H-M   'P 1'
#
loop_
_entity.id
_entity.type
_entity.pdbx_description
1 polymer ?
#
loop_
_entity_poly.entity_id
_entity_poly.type
_entity_poly.pdbx_seq_one_letter_code
_entity_poly.pdbx_strand_id
1 'polypeptide(L)'
;MHLDGARLWEAVAAGAGSLKEFTSCFDTGPVDAKLLGRGIRAAGIVSAPAKVAVEHVFLGGRLRASQECAKRLPKLWLTLGGKLQHPTEANMIWLDLDAAGIVKERFADLAQNAGLKTMRGRLQGRLIIHYQICDHALHVLADLFIGLLKGSGESIAKNNEG
;
A
#
# COMPACT_ATOMS: atom_id res chain seq x y z
N MET A 1 9.89 -1.36 39.95
CA MET A 1 8.66 -2.13 40.24
C MET A 1 7.96 -2.46 38.92
N HIS A 2 7.08 -3.47 38.86
CA HIS A 2 6.24 -3.77 37.69
C HIS A 2 4.79 -3.57 38.12
N LEU A 3 4.06 -2.66 37.48
CA LEU A 3 2.68 -2.32 37.84
C LEU A 3 1.72 -2.89 36.78
N ASP A 4 0.87 -3.82 37.21
CA ASP A 4 -0.19 -4.36 36.37
C ASP A 4 -1.36 -3.36 36.30
N GLY A 5 -1.49 -2.69 35.16
CA GLY A 5 -2.50 -1.65 34.92
C GLY A 5 -3.95 -2.14 34.98
N ALA A 6 -4.21 -3.45 34.78
CA ALA A 6 -5.55 -4.01 34.89
C ALA A 6 -5.94 -4.20 36.36
N ARG A 7 -5.03 -4.76 37.17
CA ARG A 7 -5.24 -4.88 38.63
C ARG A 7 -5.27 -3.54 39.34
N LEU A 8 -4.50 -2.58 38.83
CA LEU A 8 -4.56 -1.19 39.28
C LEU A 8 -5.93 -0.58 39.03
N TRP A 9 -6.51 -0.84 37.86
CA TRP A 9 -7.83 -0.33 37.50
C TRP A 9 -8.94 -0.98 38.32
N GLU A 10 -8.87 -2.29 38.57
CA GLU A 10 -9.79 -3.00 39.47
C GLU A 10 -9.69 -2.49 40.92
N ALA A 11 -8.48 -2.23 41.42
CA ALA A 11 -8.28 -1.67 42.75
C ALA A 11 -8.86 -0.26 42.89
N VAL A 12 -8.69 0.59 41.87
CA VAL A 12 -9.30 1.93 41.83
C VAL A 12 -10.82 1.85 41.69
N ALA A 13 -11.33 0.95 40.85
CA ALA A 13 -12.77 0.75 40.65
C ALA A 13 -13.46 0.16 41.88
N ALA A 14 -12.75 -0.67 42.67
CA ALA A 14 -13.21 -1.20 43.95
C ALA A 14 -13.05 -0.22 45.13
N GLY A 15 -12.53 0.99 44.89
CA GLY A 15 -12.41 2.05 45.90
C GLY A 15 -11.21 1.90 46.85
N ALA A 16 -10.23 1.06 46.53
CA ALA A 16 -9.07 0.79 47.38
C ALA A 16 -7.98 1.88 47.36
N GLY A 17 -8.15 2.94 46.55
CA GLY A 17 -7.23 4.08 46.46
C GLY A 17 -7.31 4.80 45.10
N SER A 18 -6.56 5.90 44.94
CA SER A 18 -6.55 6.67 43.69
C SER A 18 -5.37 6.30 42.77
N LEU A 19 -5.57 6.41 41.46
CA LEU A 19 -4.56 6.08 40.45
C LEU A 19 -3.24 6.85 40.65
N LYS A 20 -3.33 8.08 41.16
CA LYS A 20 -2.20 9.00 41.39
C LYS A 20 -1.31 8.55 42.55
N GLU A 21 -1.89 7.96 43.58
CA GLU A 21 -1.15 7.43 44.73
C GLU A 21 -0.33 6.20 44.31
N PHE A 22 -0.90 5.33 43.49
CA PHE A 22 -0.21 4.11 43.03
C PHE A 22 0.92 4.37 42.03
N THR A 23 0.83 5.44 41.24
CA THR A 23 1.85 5.80 40.26
C THR A 23 2.97 6.67 40.84
N SER A 24 2.83 7.15 42.09
CA SER A 24 3.82 8.01 42.76
C SER A 24 5.16 7.31 43.07
N CYS A 25 5.19 5.97 42.94
CA CYS A 25 6.35 5.13 43.23
C CYS A 25 7.26 4.84 42.00
N PHE A 26 7.06 5.50 40.86
CA PHE A 26 7.76 5.19 39.59
C PHE A 26 8.33 6.42 38.92
N ASP A 27 9.67 6.46 38.77
CA ASP A 27 10.40 7.66 38.31
C ASP A 27 10.70 7.74 36.79
N THR A 28 10.54 6.68 35.98
CA THR A 28 10.73 6.72 34.49
C THR A 28 9.90 5.63 33.75
N GLY A 29 9.27 5.96 32.61
CA GLY A 29 8.20 5.16 31.96
C GLY A 29 8.60 4.22 30.79
N PRO A 30 7.62 3.56 30.14
CA PRO A 30 7.42 3.57 28.69
C PRO A 30 6.31 4.58 28.35
N VAL A 31 6.27 5.13 27.13
CA VAL A 31 5.07 5.88 26.73
C VAL A 31 3.95 4.85 26.55
N ASP A 32 3.23 4.55 27.63
CA ASP A 32 2.18 3.53 27.68
C ASP A 32 1.23 3.72 26.51
N ALA A 33 0.63 2.67 25.97
CA ALA A 33 -0.46 2.83 24.99
C ALA A 33 -1.59 3.73 25.55
N LYS A 34 -1.70 3.84 26.87
CA LYS A 34 -2.54 4.82 27.57
C LYS A 34 -1.95 6.24 27.55
N LEU A 35 -0.65 6.39 27.77
CA LEU A 35 0.10 7.65 27.70
C LEU A 35 0.17 8.22 26.26
N LEU A 36 0.20 7.36 25.25
CA LEU A 36 0.12 7.67 23.81
C LEU A 36 -1.32 7.78 23.28
N GLY A 37 -2.35 7.53 24.11
CA GLY A 37 -3.76 7.56 23.69
C GLY A 37 -4.18 6.47 22.67
N ARG A 38 -3.38 5.41 22.50
CA ARG A 38 -3.62 4.27 21.59
C ARG A 38 -4.48 3.16 22.20
N GLY A 39 -4.81 3.26 23.49
CA GLY A 39 -5.74 2.35 24.18
C GLY A 39 -7.20 2.62 23.82
N ILE A 40 -7.72 1.93 22.81
CA ILE A 40 -9.13 2.05 22.38
C ILE A 40 -10.05 1.10 23.15
N ARG A 41 -11.14 1.61 23.72
CA ARG A 41 -12.15 0.81 24.46
C ARG A 41 -12.91 -0.18 23.57
N ALA A 42 -13.09 0.14 22.30
CA ALA A 42 -13.78 -0.70 21.32
C ALA A 42 -12.79 -1.51 20.46
N ALA A 43 -11.73 -2.06 21.07
CA ALA A 43 -10.71 -2.85 20.37
C ALA A 43 -11.31 -4.03 19.58
N GLY A 44 -12.43 -4.59 20.05
CA GLY A 44 -13.20 -5.64 19.36
C GLY A 44 -13.50 -5.32 17.89
N ILE A 45 -13.98 -4.09 17.61
CA ILE A 45 -14.39 -3.65 16.25
C ILE A 45 -13.20 -3.60 15.28
N VAL A 46 -11.99 -3.31 15.80
CA VAL A 46 -10.76 -3.27 14.99
C VAL A 46 -10.11 -4.66 14.92
N SER A 47 -10.20 -5.44 16.00
CA SER A 47 -9.62 -6.78 16.08
C SER A 47 -10.32 -7.81 15.18
N ALA A 48 -11.64 -7.67 14.98
CA ALA A 48 -12.40 -8.54 14.10
C ALA A 48 -11.96 -8.50 12.62
N PRO A 49 -11.88 -7.33 11.95
CA PRO A 49 -11.34 -7.24 10.60
C PRO A 49 -9.84 -7.57 10.55
N ALA A 50 -9.07 -7.29 11.62
CA ALA A 50 -7.67 -7.69 11.70
C ALA A 50 -7.51 -9.23 11.71
N LYS A 51 -8.36 -9.94 12.45
CA LYS A 51 -8.40 -11.41 12.45
C LYS A 51 -8.74 -11.95 11.06
N VAL A 52 -9.74 -11.38 10.39
CA VAL A 52 -10.09 -11.75 9.01
C VAL A 52 -8.93 -11.50 8.04
N ALA A 53 -8.22 -10.38 8.19
CA ALA A 53 -7.03 -10.09 7.38
C ALA A 53 -5.93 -11.15 7.61
N VAL A 54 -5.65 -11.53 8.85
CA VAL A 54 -4.65 -12.57 9.13
C VAL A 54 -5.09 -13.94 8.60
N GLU A 55 -6.30 -14.38 8.93
CA GLU A 55 -6.75 -15.74 8.61
C GLU A 55 -7.03 -15.92 7.12
N HIS A 56 -7.74 -14.99 6.49
CA HIS A 56 -8.20 -15.17 5.11
C HIS A 56 -7.32 -14.49 4.06
N VAL A 57 -6.62 -13.41 4.41
CA VAL A 57 -5.76 -12.71 3.44
C VAL A 57 -4.32 -13.23 3.52
N PHE A 58 -3.74 -13.26 4.71
CA PHE A 58 -2.35 -13.65 4.92
C PHE A 58 -2.17 -15.17 4.91
N LEU A 59 -2.80 -15.89 5.85
CA LEU A 59 -2.69 -17.34 5.97
C LEU A 59 -3.50 -18.07 4.90
N GLY A 60 -4.65 -17.52 4.50
CA GLY A 60 -5.53 -18.06 3.45
C GLY A 60 -5.01 -17.95 2.01
N GLY A 61 -3.76 -17.52 1.82
CA GLY A 61 -3.07 -17.55 0.52
C GLY A 61 -3.48 -16.48 -0.50
N ARG A 62 -4.48 -15.64 -0.21
CA ARG A 62 -4.92 -14.55 -1.11
C ARG A 62 -3.81 -13.53 -1.38
N LEU A 63 -2.97 -13.26 -0.38
CA LEU A 63 -1.80 -12.40 -0.55
C LEU A 63 -0.80 -13.00 -1.55
N ARG A 64 -0.54 -14.31 -1.47
CA ARG A 64 0.38 -15.01 -2.39
C ARG A 64 -0.17 -15.03 -3.82
N ALA A 65 -1.46 -15.31 -3.98
CA ALA A 65 -2.13 -15.26 -5.29
C ALA A 65 -2.03 -13.86 -5.93
N SER A 66 -2.22 -12.81 -5.13
CA SER A 66 -2.05 -11.42 -5.59
C SER A 66 -0.61 -11.11 -6.00
N GLN A 67 0.38 -11.57 -5.24
CA GLN A 67 1.80 -11.40 -5.59
C GLN A 67 2.16 -12.15 -6.88
N GLU A 68 1.59 -13.34 -7.10
CA GLU A 68 1.81 -14.12 -8.33
C GLU A 68 1.20 -13.42 -9.56
N CYS A 69 0.01 -12.85 -9.44
CA CYS A 69 -0.57 -12.01 -10.48
C CYS A 69 0.23 -10.72 -10.71
N ALA A 70 0.67 -10.06 -9.62
CA ALA A 70 1.47 -8.84 -9.70
C ALA A 70 2.79 -9.05 -10.45
N LYS A 71 3.40 -10.25 -10.38
CA LYS A 71 4.62 -10.59 -11.15
C LYS A 71 4.41 -10.65 -12.66
N ARG A 72 3.17 -10.76 -13.15
CA ARG A 72 2.89 -10.84 -14.61
C ARG A 72 3.02 -9.47 -15.28
N LEU A 73 2.64 -8.40 -14.59
CA LEU A 73 2.59 -7.05 -15.14
C LEU A 73 3.97 -6.45 -15.47
N PRO A 74 5.00 -6.56 -14.60
CA PRO A 74 6.36 -6.13 -14.92
C PRO A 74 6.96 -6.93 -16.06
N LYS A 75 6.71 -8.24 -16.13
CA LYS A 75 7.18 -9.08 -17.24
C LYS A 75 6.59 -8.62 -18.56
N LEU A 76 5.28 -8.31 -18.58
CA LEU A 76 4.61 -7.76 -19.76
C LEU A 76 5.25 -6.43 -20.16
N TRP A 77 5.45 -5.51 -19.20
CA TRP A 77 6.09 -4.22 -19.44
C TRP A 77 7.49 -4.36 -20.07
N LEU A 78 8.33 -5.23 -19.52
CA LEU A 78 9.66 -5.52 -20.06
C LEU A 78 9.60 -6.14 -21.45
N THR A 79 8.66 -7.06 -21.70
CA THR A 79 8.48 -7.73 -23.00
C THR A 79 8.04 -6.74 -24.08
N LEU A 80 7.26 -5.72 -23.71
CA LEU A 80 6.83 -4.65 -24.62
C LEU A 80 7.92 -3.59 -24.87
N GLY A 81 9.12 -3.74 -24.27
CA GLY A 81 10.25 -2.82 -24.44
C GLY A 81 10.33 -1.71 -23.40
N GLY A 82 9.47 -1.72 -22.37
CA GLY A 82 9.54 -0.80 -21.24
C GLY A 82 10.69 -1.14 -20.28
N LYS A 83 11.16 -0.14 -19.53
CA LYS A 83 12.18 -0.32 -18.48
C LYS A 83 11.59 -0.07 -17.09
N LEU A 84 12.18 -0.69 -16.07
CA LEU A 84 11.79 -0.51 -14.67
C LEU A 84 12.84 0.35 -13.97
N GLN A 85 12.39 1.28 -13.13
CA GLN A 85 13.28 2.15 -12.36
C GLN A 85 13.96 1.38 -11.21
N HIS A 86 13.23 0.44 -10.61
CA HIS A 86 13.71 -0.43 -9.55
C HIS A 86 13.26 -1.88 -9.80
N PRO A 87 14.00 -2.89 -9.31
CA PRO A 87 13.53 -4.26 -9.31
C PRO A 87 12.14 -4.35 -8.66
N THR A 88 11.24 -5.14 -9.23
CA THR A 88 9.89 -5.27 -8.68
C THR A 88 9.93 -5.95 -7.32
N GLU A 89 9.47 -5.26 -6.29
CA GLU A 89 9.21 -5.85 -4.98
C GLU A 89 7.72 -6.19 -4.87
N ALA A 90 7.41 -7.45 -4.57
CA ALA A 90 6.09 -8.07 -4.33
C ALA A 90 4.82 -7.40 -4.93
N ASN A 91 4.48 -6.19 -4.48
CA ASN A 91 3.25 -5.46 -4.80
C ASN A 91 3.47 -4.05 -5.38
N MET A 92 4.71 -3.60 -5.58
CA MET A 92 5.05 -2.27 -6.08
C MET A 92 5.88 -2.37 -7.36
N ILE A 93 5.40 -1.71 -8.40
CA ILE A 93 6.05 -1.67 -9.72
C ILE A 93 6.40 -0.22 -10.02
N TRP A 94 7.67 0.01 -10.36
CA TRP A 94 8.17 1.33 -10.71
C TRP A 94 8.53 1.34 -12.18
N LEU A 95 7.65 1.91 -13.00
CA LEU A 95 7.85 2.07 -14.44
C LEU A 95 8.79 3.24 -14.69
N ASP A 96 9.84 3.00 -15.47
CA ASP A 96 10.70 4.06 -15.98
C ASP A 96 10.06 4.67 -17.23
N LEU A 97 9.18 5.65 -17.00
CA LEU A 97 8.46 6.34 -18.06
C LEU A 97 9.40 7.20 -18.92
N ASP A 98 10.44 7.79 -18.31
CA ASP A 98 11.40 8.65 -19.00
C ASP A 98 12.25 7.82 -19.98
N ALA A 99 12.75 6.65 -19.55
CA ALA A 99 13.52 5.76 -20.41
C ALA A 99 12.67 5.07 -21.49
N ALA A 100 11.35 5.00 -21.30
CA ALA A 100 10.40 4.55 -22.30
C ALA A 100 9.94 5.66 -23.27
N GLY A 101 10.39 6.90 -23.08
CA GLY A 101 9.99 8.05 -23.91
C GLY A 101 8.54 8.50 -23.70
N ILE A 102 7.94 8.13 -22.57
CA ILE A 102 6.52 8.40 -22.27
C ILE A 102 6.41 9.67 -21.42
N VAL A 103 5.66 10.65 -21.93
CA VAL A 103 5.31 11.85 -21.18
C VAL A 103 4.45 11.48 -19.95
N LYS A 104 4.87 11.89 -18.76
CA LYS A 104 4.24 11.53 -17.47
C LYS A 104 2.80 12.00 -17.38
N GLU A 105 2.49 13.15 -17.96
CA GLU A 105 1.14 13.73 -18.05
C GLU A 105 0.25 12.87 -18.95
N ARG A 106 0.74 12.47 -20.13
CA ARG A 106 0.03 11.57 -21.04
C ARG A 106 -0.27 10.23 -20.37
N PHE A 107 0.69 9.69 -19.60
CA PHE A 107 0.47 8.49 -18.79
C PHE A 107 -0.65 8.69 -17.76
N ALA A 108 -0.62 9.79 -17.02
CA ALA A 108 -1.63 10.09 -16.00
C ALA A 108 -3.04 10.25 -16.61
N ASP A 109 -3.14 10.93 -17.75
CA ASP A 109 -4.41 11.14 -18.43
C ASP A 109 -4.99 9.83 -18.98
N LEU A 110 -4.15 8.98 -19.61
CA LEU A 110 -4.57 7.66 -20.09
C LEU A 110 -4.95 6.72 -18.95
N ALA A 111 -4.19 6.72 -17.85
CA ALA A 111 -4.51 5.93 -16.67
C ALA A 111 -5.84 6.38 -16.05
N GLN A 112 -6.08 7.70 -15.96
CA GLN A 112 -7.34 8.25 -15.45
C GLN A 112 -8.53 7.88 -16.34
N ASN A 113 -8.38 7.95 -17.66
CA ASN A 113 -9.42 7.54 -18.63
C ASN A 113 -9.71 6.03 -18.54
N ALA A 114 -8.71 5.23 -18.20
CA ALA A 114 -8.84 3.80 -17.93
C ALA A 114 -9.43 3.51 -16.53
N GLY A 115 -9.78 4.52 -15.74
CA GLY A 115 -10.35 4.38 -14.39
C GLY A 115 -9.32 4.07 -13.30
N LEU A 116 -8.02 4.21 -13.59
CA LEU A 116 -6.94 3.95 -12.64
C LEU A 116 -6.59 5.22 -11.84
N LYS A 117 -6.36 5.03 -10.54
CA LYS A 117 -5.93 6.10 -9.64
C LYS A 117 -4.41 6.18 -9.61
N THR A 118 -3.85 7.17 -10.31
CA THR A 118 -2.42 7.49 -10.26
C THR A 118 -2.17 8.73 -9.42
N MET A 119 -1.00 8.83 -8.78
CA MET A 119 -0.58 10.06 -8.12
C MET A 119 -0.12 11.08 -9.18
N ARG A 120 -1.07 11.86 -9.72
CA ARG A 120 -0.77 12.93 -10.69
C ARG A 120 0.11 13.98 -10.02
N GLY A 121 1.19 14.38 -10.68
CA GLY A 121 2.13 15.40 -10.18
C GLY A 121 3.15 14.90 -9.15
N ARG A 122 3.06 13.66 -8.66
CA ARG A 122 4.05 13.06 -7.73
C ARG A 122 4.18 11.57 -7.97
N LEU A 123 5.41 11.08 -8.18
CA LEU A 123 5.69 9.64 -8.35
C LEU A 123 4.90 8.99 -9.50
N GLN A 124 4.79 9.67 -10.66
CA GLN A 124 4.21 9.05 -11.85
C GLN A 124 5.06 7.84 -12.27
N GLY A 125 4.40 6.71 -12.56
CA GLY A 125 5.06 5.44 -12.86
C GLY A 125 5.08 4.44 -11.69
N ARG A 126 4.70 4.86 -10.48
CA ARG A 126 4.51 3.95 -9.35
C ARG A 126 3.12 3.30 -9.39
N LEU A 127 3.10 2.00 -9.58
CA LEU A 127 1.89 1.18 -9.48
C LEU A 127 1.96 0.33 -8.21
N ILE A 128 0.86 0.34 -7.45
CA ILE A 128 0.71 -0.50 -6.26
C ILE A 128 -0.45 -1.45 -6.52
N ILE A 129 -0.16 -2.74 -6.42
CA ILE A 129 -1.14 -3.80 -6.59
C ILE A 129 -1.58 -4.29 -5.21
N HIS A 130 -2.88 -4.44 -5.03
CA HIS A 130 -3.45 -5.00 -3.79
C HIS A 130 -4.20 -6.30 -4.13
N TYR A 131 -4.39 -7.19 -3.16
CA TYR A 131 -5.13 -8.45 -3.38
C TYR A 131 -6.61 -8.24 -3.71
N GLN A 132 -7.13 -7.03 -3.50
CA GLN A 132 -8.48 -6.64 -3.91
C GLN A 132 -8.54 -6.20 -5.38
N ILE A 133 -7.40 -6.09 -6.07
CA ILE A 133 -7.36 -5.78 -7.50
C ILE A 133 -7.71 -7.05 -8.26
N CYS A 134 -8.89 -7.05 -8.88
CA CYS A 134 -9.42 -8.16 -9.66
C CYS A 134 -8.73 -8.29 -11.04
N ASP A 135 -8.92 -9.43 -11.70
CA ASP A 135 -8.35 -9.71 -13.03
C ASP A 135 -8.67 -8.61 -14.06
N HIS A 136 -9.85 -8.00 -13.95
CA HIS A 136 -10.25 -6.89 -14.82
C HIS A 136 -9.26 -5.72 -14.79
N ALA A 137 -8.78 -5.34 -13.60
CA ALA A 137 -7.81 -4.24 -13.50
C ALA A 137 -6.43 -4.62 -14.07
N LEU A 138 -6.06 -5.90 -14.07
CA LEU A 138 -4.85 -6.38 -14.75
C LEU A 138 -5.00 -6.28 -16.27
N HIS A 139 -6.18 -6.60 -16.81
CA HIS A 139 -6.46 -6.44 -18.24
C HIS A 139 -6.39 -4.97 -18.66
N VAL A 140 -7.03 -4.08 -17.90
CA VAL A 140 -6.99 -2.63 -18.15
C VAL A 140 -5.54 -2.10 -18.13
N LEU A 141 -4.73 -2.55 -17.17
CA LEU A 141 -3.31 -2.18 -17.09
C LEU A 141 -2.49 -2.74 -18.26
N ALA A 142 -2.76 -3.97 -18.69
CA ALA A 142 -2.10 -4.57 -19.84
C ALA A 142 -2.41 -3.81 -21.14
N ASP A 143 -3.68 -3.47 -21.37
CA ASP A 143 -4.12 -2.70 -22.54
C ASP A 143 -3.51 -1.29 -22.54
N LEU A 144 -3.44 -0.65 -21.36
CA LEU A 144 -2.77 0.63 -21.19
C LEU A 144 -1.29 0.56 -21.59
N PHE A 145 -0.56 -0.48 -21.15
CA PHE A 145 0.86 -0.65 -21.50
C PHE A 145 1.07 -0.85 -23.00
N ILE A 146 0.21 -1.65 -23.63
CA ILE A 146 0.24 -1.88 -25.08
C ILE A 146 -0.03 -0.57 -25.82
N GLY A 147 -1.04 0.20 -25.41
CA GLY A 147 -1.39 1.48 -26.01
C GLY A 147 -0.29 2.53 -25.87
N LEU A 148 0.36 2.60 -24.69
CA LEU A 148 1.46 3.53 -24.43
C LEU A 148 2.68 3.24 -25.29
N LEU A 149 3.10 1.98 -25.40
CA LEU A 149 4.34 1.61 -26.08
C LEU A 149 4.15 1.50 -27.60
N LYS A 150 2.99 1.04 -28.09
CA LYS A 150 2.67 1.07 -29.54
C LYS A 150 2.44 2.50 -30.02
N GLY A 151 1.75 3.33 -29.23
CA GLY A 151 1.53 4.75 -29.53
C GLY A 151 2.76 5.65 -29.32
N SER A 152 3.90 5.09 -28.91
CA SER A 152 5.19 5.79 -28.86
C SER A 152 5.98 5.64 -30.16
N GLY A 153 5.68 4.62 -30.98
CA GLY A 153 6.30 4.42 -32.30
C GLY A 153 5.89 5.46 -33.34
N GLU A 154 4.72 6.08 -33.22
CA GLU A 154 4.23 7.09 -34.17
C GLU A 154 4.74 8.51 -33.87
N SER A 155 5.18 8.80 -32.65
CA SER A 155 5.64 10.15 -32.29
C SER A 155 7.11 10.41 -32.67
N ILE A 156 7.91 9.37 -32.89
CA ILE A 156 9.33 9.52 -33.27
C ILE A 156 9.47 9.78 -34.78
N ALA A 157 8.49 9.42 -35.60
CA ALA A 157 8.53 9.59 -37.05
C ALA A 157 8.20 11.01 -37.55
N LYS A 158 7.78 11.95 -36.67
CA LYS A 158 7.35 13.31 -37.10
C LYS A 158 8.32 14.44 -36.79
N ASN A 159 9.49 14.18 -36.19
CA ASN A 159 10.43 15.24 -35.79
C ASN A 159 11.72 15.30 -36.64
N ASN A 160 11.75 14.67 -37.82
CA ASN A 160 12.89 14.73 -38.76
C ASN A 160 12.52 15.28 -40.15
N GLU A 161 11.55 16.19 -40.22
CA GLU A 161 11.36 17.06 -41.39
C GLU A 161 11.05 18.48 -40.89
N GLY A 162 12.05 19.36 -40.95
CA GLY A 162 11.99 20.76 -40.52
C GLY A 162 13.36 21.41 -40.50
#